data_AF-A0A0M9XW24-F1
#
_entry.id   AF-A0A0M9XW24-F1
#
_cell.length_a   1.000
_cell.length_b   1.000
_cell.length_c   1.000
_cell.angle_alpha   90.00
_cell.angle_beta   90.00
_cell.angle_gamma   90.00
#
_symmetry.space_group_name_H-M   'P 1'
#
loop_
_entity.id
_entity.type
_entity.pdbx_description
1 polymer ?
#
loop_
_entity_poly.entity_id
_entity_poly.type
_entity_poly.pdbx_seq_one_letter_code
_entity_poly.pdbx_strand_id
1 'polypeptide(L)'
;MTRQFEVVDRDGDHDHYVQISCELNYGLPPALQALGSYSSWFFHDSGADLDHWAGEVSSRAAWATISGYKPVGVRVFEEPV
;
A
#
# COMPACT_ATOMS: atom_id res chain seq x y z
N MET A 1 0.70 4.91 -0.67
CA MET A 1 -0.60 5.00 0.06
C MET A 1 -0.59 6.31 0.83
N THR A 2 -1.66 7.08 0.69
CA THR A 2 -1.74 8.43 1.26
C THR A 2 -2.74 8.44 2.42
N ARG A 3 -2.35 9.00 3.55
CA ARG A 3 -3.21 9.19 4.73
C ARG A 3 -3.08 10.62 5.23
N GLN A 4 -4.22 11.23 5.52
CA GLN A 4 -4.30 12.58 6.07
C GLN A 4 -4.52 12.49 7.58
N PHE A 5 -3.84 13.35 8.32
CA PHE A 5 -3.93 13.47 9.77
C PHE A 5 -4.20 14.93 10.13
N GLU A 6 -5.09 15.15 11.08
CA GLU A 6 -5.27 16.45 11.71
C GLU A 6 -4.16 16.66 12.74
N VAL A 7 -3.55 17.85 12.68
CA VAL A 7 -2.68 18.37 13.73
C VAL A 7 -3.49 19.36 14.53
N VAL A 8 -3.44 19.19 15.85
CA VAL A 8 -4.04 20.11 16.81
C VAL A 8 -2.95 20.85 17.56
N ASP A 9 -3.25 22.07 17.97
CA ASP A 9 -2.34 22.89 18.77
C ASP A 9 -2.32 22.44 20.25
N ARG A 10 -1.69 23.24 21.11
CA ARG A 10 -1.56 22.92 22.54
C ARG A 10 -2.88 22.98 23.30
N ASP A 11 -3.85 23.72 22.78
CA ASP A 11 -5.19 23.88 23.34
C ASP A 11 -6.16 22.83 22.77
N GLY A 12 -5.71 22.04 21.78
CA GLY A 12 -6.49 21.00 21.12
C GLY A 12 -7.32 21.53 19.95
N ASP A 13 -7.13 22.79 19.58
CA ASP A 13 -7.79 23.41 18.44
C ASP A 13 -7.07 23.02 17.14
N HIS A 14 -7.82 23.07 16.04
CA HIS A 14 -7.29 22.77 14.72
C HIS A 14 -6.12 23.69 14.35
N ASP A 15 -4.98 23.10 14.01
CA ASP A 15 -3.82 23.82 13.47
C ASP A 15 -3.77 23.67 11.94
N HIS A 16 -3.55 22.45 11.44
CA HIS A 16 -3.51 22.13 10.02
C HIS A 16 -3.68 20.63 9.76
N TYR A 17 -3.72 20.23 8.49
CA TYR A 17 -3.63 18.83 8.08
C TYR A 17 -2.24 18.51 7.54
N VAL A 18 -1.77 17.30 7.83
CA VAL A 18 -0.59 16.71 7.20
C VAL A 18 -0.96 15.46 6.46
N GLN A 19 -0.30 15.25 5.34
CA GLN A 19 -0.43 14.07 4.51
C GLN A 19 0.86 13.26 4.59
N ILE A 20 0.72 11.99 4.95
CA ILE A 20 1.82 11.02 4.93
C ILE A 20 1.63 10.08 3.74
N SER A 21 2.66 10.00 2.88
CA SER A 21 2.75 9.04 1.79
C SER A 21 3.88 8.05 2.04
N CYS A 22 3.54 6.77 2.07
CA CYS A 22 4.53 5.69 2.14
C CYS A 22 4.68 5.00 0.78
N GLU A 23 5.94 4.84 0.35
CA GLU A 23 6.36 4.14 -0.85
C GLU A 23 7.31 3.00 -0.48
N LEU A 24 7.00 1.79 -0.97
CA LEU A 24 7.83 0.60 -0.82
C LEU A 24 8.46 0.26 -2.17
N ASN A 25 9.78 0.29 -2.23
CA ASN A 25 10.54 -0.04 -3.42
C ASN A 25 11.03 -1.47 -3.34
N TYR A 26 10.70 -2.29 -4.32
CA TYR A 26 11.19 -3.66 -4.47
C TYR A 26 12.23 -3.71 -5.59
N GLY A 27 13.30 -4.48 -5.40
CA GLY A 27 14.20 -4.80 -6.51
C GLY A 27 13.46 -5.60 -7.59
N LEU A 28 14.00 -5.61 -8.81
CA LEU A 28 13.48 -6.40 -9.94
C LEU A 28 14.36 -7.64 -10.23
N PRO A 29 14.45 -8.62 -9.32
CA PRO A 29 15.19 -9.85 -9.60
C PRO A 29 14.55 -10.59 -10.78
N PRO A 30 15.33 -11.37 -11.55
CA PRO A 30 14.84 -12.08 -12.74
C PRO A 30 13.59 -12.92 -12.49
N ALA A 31 13.46 -13.50 -11.29
CA ALA A 31 12.30 -14.27 -10.88
C ALA A 31 11.00 -13.46 -10.83
N LEU A 32 11.03 -12.16 -10.51
CA LEU A 32 9.85 -11.30 -10.58
C LEU A 32 9.50 -10.92 -12.03
N GLN A 33 10.50 -10.75 -12.90
CA GLN A 33 10.25 -10.47 -14.32
C GLN A 33 9.54 -11.64 -15.02
N ALA A 34 9.85 -12.87 -14.63
CA ALA A 34 9.22 -14.08 -15.15
C ALA A 34 7.74 -14.25 -14.75
N LEU A 35 7.25 -13.51 -13.74
CA LEU A 35 5.85 -13.57 -13.29
C LEU A 35 4.87 -12.88 -14.24
N GLY A 36 5.37 -12.05 -15.17
CA GLY A 36 4.52 -11.28 -16.08
C GLY A 36 3.74 -10.17 -15.36
N SER A 37 2.52 -9.90 -15.81
CA SER A 37 1.67 -8.83 -15.27
C SER A 37 0.31 -9.36 -14.83
N TYR A 38 -0.18 -8.86 -13.71
CA TYR A 38 -1.52 -9.10 -13.22
C TYR A 38 -2.02 -7.87 -12.46
N SER A 39 -3.28 -7.51 -12.70
CA SER A 39 -3.95 -6.41 -12.01
C SER A 39 -5.30 -6.89 -11.47
N SER A 40 -5.61 -6.51 -10.24
CA SER A 40 -6.90 -6.72 -9.58
C SER A 40 -7.21 -5.52 -8.71
N TRP A 41 -8.48 -5.17 -8.60
CA TRP A 41 -8.93 -4.01 -7.84
C TRP A 41 -10.04 -4.43 -6.88
N PHE A 42 -9.97 -3.93 -5.65
CA PHE A 42 -11.04 -3.99 -4.68
C PHE A 42 -11.62 -2.59 -4.47
N PHE A 43 -12.95 -2.52 -4.43
CA PHE A 43 -13.68 -1.30 -4.11
C PHE A 43 -14.60 -1.59 -2.93
N HIS A 44 -14.53 -0.77 -1.89
CA HIS A 44 -15.25 -1.00 -0.63
C HIS A 44 -16.77 -0.94 -0.77
N ASP A 45 -17.27 -0.34 -1.85
CA ASP A 45 -18.68 -0.15 -2.18
C ASP A 45 -19.21 -1.16 -3.21
N SER A 46 -18.36 -2.06 -3.70
CA SER A 46 -18.73 -3.09 -4.67
C SER A 46 -19.61 -4.21 -4.11
N GLY A 47 -19.81 -4.25 -2.79
CA GLY A 47 -20.47 -5.36 -2.09
C GLY A 47 -19.64 -6.65 -2.01
N ALA A 48 -18.43 -6.64 -2.57
CA ALA A 48 -17.47 -7.73 -2.39
C ALA A 48 -16.83 -7.66 -1.00
N ASP A 49 -16.53 -8.83 -0.44
CA ASP A 49 -15.80 -8.95 0.82
C ASP A 49 -14.29 -8.78 0.60
N LEU A 50 -13.65 -7.96 1.44
CA LEU A 50 -12.22 -7.65 1.32
C LEU A 50 -11.36 -8.90 1.56
N ASP A 51 -11.71 -9.71 2.55
CA ASP A 51 -10.93 -10.90 2.91
C ASP A 51 -11.02 -11.95 1.80
N HIS A 52 -12.20 -12.10 1.20
CA HIS A 52 -12.39 -12.94 0.03
C HIS A 52 -11.51 -12.50 -1.15
N TRP A 53 -11.58 -11.22 -1.54
CA TRP A 53 -10.74 -10.69 -2.63
C TRP A 53 -9.24 -10.85 -2.32
N ALA A 54 -8.84 -10.58 -1.08
CA ALA A 54 -7.45 -10.75 -0.64
C ALA A 54 -7.01 -12.22 -0.71
N GLY A 55 -7.91 -13.15 -0.39
CA GLY A 55 -7.71 -14.60 -0.57
C GLY A 55 -7.49 -14.98 -2.03
N GLU A 56 -8.28 -14.43 -2.96
CA GLU A 56 -8.11 -14.68 -4.40
C GLU A 56 -6.77 -14.15 -4.95
N VAL A 57 -6.32 -13.00 -4.45
CA VAL A 57 -5.02 -12.42 -4.84
C VAL A 57 -3.86 -13.24 -4.26
N SER A 58 -3.94 -13.59 -2.97
CA SER A 58 -2.85 -14.27 -2.24
C SER A 58 -2.72 -15.77 -2.52
N SER A 59 -3.77 -16.43 -2.99
CA SER A 59 -3.74 -17.85 -3.39
C SER A 59 -2.99 -18.11 -4.70
N ARG A 60 -2.66 -17.06 -5.47
CA ARG A 60 -1.94 -17.18 -6.74
C ARG A 60 -0.50 -17.60 -6.50
N ALA A 61 0.01 -18.51 -7.34
CA ALA A 61 1.41 -18.98 -7.27
C ALA A 61 2.44 -17.84 -7.31
N ALA A 62 2.14 -16.74 -8.01
CA ALA A 62 2.97 -15.54 -8.03
C ALA A 62 3.17 -14.94 -6.63
N TRP A 63 2.16 -15.02 -5.75
CA TRP A 63 2.24 -14.49 -4.39
C TRP A 63 3.26 -15.22 -3.53
N ALA A 64 3.42 -16.54 -3.70
CA ALA A 64 4.47 -17.31 -3.03
C ALA A 64 5.88 -16.81 -3.42
N THR A 65 6.04 -16.35 -4.66
CA THR A 65 7.29 -15.75 -5.12
C THR A 65 7.45 -14.34 -4.55
N ILE A 66 6.42 -13.49 -4.62
CA ILE A 66 6.45 -12.09 -4.18
C ILE A 66 6.66 -11.96 -2.66
N SER A 67 5.96 -12.77 -1.86
CA SER A 67 5.96 -12.73 -0.38
C SER A 67 7.32 -13.00 0.26
N GLY A 68 8.24 -13.67 -0.46
CA GLY A 68 9.62 -13.87 0.00
C GLY A 68 10.51 -12.64 -0.16
N TYR A 69 10.09 -11.63 -0.93
CA TYR A 69 10.88 -10.42 -1.16
C TYR A 69 10.59 -9.36 -0.11
N LYS A 70 11.67 -8.74 0.39
CA LYS A 70 11.59 -7.56 1.23
C LYS A 70 11.79 -6.30 0.37
N PRO A 71 11.16 -5.17 0.73
CA PRO A 71 11.50 -3.90 0.12
C PRO A 71 12.99 -3.63 0.23
N VAL A 72 13.61 -3.15 -0.85
CA VAL A 72 15.00 -2.67 -0.87
C VAL A 72 15.08 -1.22 -0.40
N GLY A 73 13.95 -0.53 -0.37
CA GLY A 73 13.85 0.82 0.15
C GLY A 73 12.43 1.13 0.61
N VAL A 74 12.34 1.99 1.62
CA VAL A 74 11.10 2.60 2.09
C VAL A 74 11.29 4.10 2.05
N ARG A 75 10.36 4.82 1.44
CA ARG A 75 10.33 6.27 1.46
C ARG A 75 9.05 6.71 2.12
N VAL A 76 9.17 7.64 3.06
CA VAL A 76 8.05 8.29 3.73
C VAL A 76 8.16 9.76 3.39
N PHE A 77 7.07 10.31 2.88
CA PHE A 77 6.94 11.72 2.58
C PHE A 77 5.87 12.29 3.50
N GLU A 78 6.17 13.46 4.05
CA GLU A 78 5.22 14.26 4.81
C GLU A 78 5.06 15.58 4.07
N GLU A 79 3.80 15.91 3.79
CA GLU A 79 3.45 17.11 3.06
C GLU A 79 2.32 17.81 3.82
N PRO A 80 2.47 19.09 4.21
CA PRO A 80 1.35 19.88 4.70
C PRO A 80 0.32 20.04 3.57
N VAL A 81 -0.96 20.02 3.93
CA VAL A 81 -2.09 20.15 2.99
C VAL A 81 -2.65 21.55 3.01
#